data_AF-A0A928CWM1-F1
#
_entry.id   AF-A0A928CWM1-F1
#
_cell.length_a   1.000
_cell.length_b   1.000
_cell.length_c   1.000
_cell.angle_alpha   90.00
_cell.angle_beta   90.00
_cell.angle_gamma   90.00
#
_symmetry.space_group_name_H-M   'P 1'
#
loop_
_entity.id
_entity.type
_entity.pdbx_description
1 polymer ?
#
loop_
_entity_poly.entity_id
_entity_poly.type
_entity_poly.pdbx_seq_one_letter_code
_entity_poly.pdbx_strand_id
1 'polypeptide(L)'
;MKDFLKKLCYYDHPAEGAFAAETFLLLLPGIALALYLLCGGSLFDRKFVFGFFLSWPVLPSIRLIIELAVLLTLTAWFSFYRREVMQNKKTALFFCAVILIAVLYGYCGGPLPWLAIFLILLTLTPMALIYREWKVILLRGACLIGAAVCLAISCDYVLFFFQWVYIDRFLHGIIGLERVNLELLTFSGMILLLGGYLLSGLMYARAAKIPFRNMFGLGIRIMWGLVAAIYLISLGMAFVTGIKADHSVKELEKHFAKSFSASGVTAFYRNGRKVDADFWKKVETVSDAVEKNWKDFDSRGPISSSPECIYPPEVLKEFERLMNNSASLRELEKLFDGPLPAREITYETRYMGAVLLPELNWIREFCRWELWRIRFAAERKDLPRAIEALKRMEFASDYLVNKPSSLIAALVMIGCERYRMQGMEVLLSSGIVTEPVLKQWQSKLERADRKIPQLNFDCLYLEAAMMEDTCQSIAHGGDFYGAHNPSIYKLRWLYPPMWYYCAKDRYNLLRHFQVRRFGEMPDVKHKYGLPADYPLSDQTQQKFDRLSAMYRTMRALIGVELEKRRTGKYPDTLANP
;
A
#
# COMPACT_ATOMS: atom_id res chain seq x y z
N MET A 1 48.81 -18.03 12.84
CA MET A 1 47.50 -17.85 13.53
C MET A 1 47.56 -16.84 14.68
N LYS A 2 48.52 -16.95 15.63
CA LYS A 2 48.67 -16.00 16.75
C LYS A 2 48.85 -14.53 16.33
N ASP A 3 49.70 -14.25 15.35
CA ASP A 3 49.94 -12.86 14.91
C ASP A 3 48.79 -12.26 14.11
N PHE A 4 48.04 -13.11 13.41
CA PHE A 4 46.81 -12.72 12.73
C PHE A 4 45.72 -12.33 13.75
N LEU A 5 45.51 -13.15 14.79
CA LEU A 5 44.58 -12.85 15.88
C LEU A 5 44.99 -11.62 16.70
N LYS A 6 46.31 -11.42 16.93
CA LYS A 6 46.82 -10.21 17.57
C LYS A 6 46.49 -8.94 16.79
N LYS A 7 46.65 -8.97 15.47
CA LYS A 7 46.30 -7.85 14.58
C LYS A 7 44.77 -7.66 14.46
N LEU A 8 44.00 -8.74 14.39
CA LEU A 8 42.54 -8.71 14.26
C LEU A 8 41.86 -8.15 15.53
N CYS A 9 42.37 -8.53 16.71
CA CYS A 9 41.84 -8.09 18.00
C CYS A 9 42.56 -6.85 18.57
N TYR A 10 43.44 -6.22 17.80
CA TYR A 10 44.19 -5.01 18.19
C TYR A 10 44.91 -5.14 19.54
N TYR A 11 45.49 -6.32 19.84
CA TYR A 11 46.12 -6.59 21.14
C TYR A 11 47.26 -5.62 21.47
N ASP A 12 48.00 -5.17 20.44
CA ASP A 12 49.14 -4.26 20.58
C ASP A 12 48.71 -2.77 20.57
N HIS A 13 47.50 -2.46 20.06
CA HIS A 13 46.95 -1.11 19.95
C HIS A 13 45.48 -1.07 20.41
N PRO A 14 45.20 -1.36 21.70
CA PRO A 14 43.84 -1.65 22.16
C PRO A 14 42.88 -0.44 22.08
N ALA A 15 43.40 0.79 22.11
CA ALA A 15 42.59 2.00 21.93
C ALA A 15 42.10 2.18 20.49
N GLU A 16 42.98 1.90 19.52
CA GLU A 16 42.63 1.91 18.09
C GLU A 16 41.61 0.80 17.79
N GLY A 17 41.75 -0.36 18.44
CA GLY A 17 40.77 -1.45 18.35
C GLY A 17 39.40 -1.11 18.92
N ALA A 18 39.35 -0.47 20.09
CA ALA A 18 38.10 -0.03 20.70
C ALA A 18 37.35 0.98 19.81
N PHE A 19 38.06 1.94 19.23
CA PHE A 19 37.49 2.93 18.31
C PHE A 19 37.10 2.33 16.94
N ALA A 20 37.89 1.37 16.43
CA ALA A 20 37.54 0.64 15.21
C ALA A 20 36.26 -0.20 15.41
N ALA A 21 36.10 -0.84 16.56
CA ALA A 21 34.89 -1.59 16.86
C ALA A 21 33.64 -0.71 16.97
N GLU A 22 33.76 0.47 17.61
CA GLU A 22 32.69 1.49 17.62
C GLU A 22 32.33 1.96 16.19
N THR A 23 33.34 2.11 15.32
CA THR A 23 33.14 2.44 13.91
C THR A 23 32.38 1.35 13.16
N PHE A 24 32.71 0.07 13.39
CA PHE A 24 31.98 -1.04 12.77
C PHE A 24 30.54 -1.11 13.26
N LEU A 25 30.32 -0.94 14.57
CA LEU A 25 29.00 -0.93 15.17
C LEU A 25 28.13 0.19 14.54
N LEU A 26 28.71 1.38 14.32
CA LEU A 26 28.02 2.53 13.71
C LEU A 26 27.68 2.34 12.23
N LEU A 27 28.66 1.91 11.41
CA LEU A 27 28.54 2.00 9.95
C LEU A 27 28.07 0.71 9.28
N LEU A 28 28.42 -0.45 9.84
CA LEU A 28 28.20 -1.75 9.19
C LEU A 28 26.71 -2.10 9.00
N PRO A 29 25.80 -1.81 9.94
CA PRO A 29 24.37 -2.03 9.73
C PRO A 29 23.82 -1.15 8.59
N GLY A 30 24.24 0.11 8.54
CA GLY A 30 23.84 1.05 7.48
C GLY A 30 24.35 0.63 6.10
N ILE A 31 25.60 0.16 6.02
CA ILE A 31 26.19 -0.41 4.81
C ILE A 31 25.41 -1.66 4.37
N ALA A 32 25.15 -2.60 5.28
CA ALA A 32 24.43 -3.83 4.97
C ALA A 32 23.01 -3.55 4.46
N LEU A 33 22.29 -2.63 5.11
CA LEU A 33 20.96 -2.22 4.68
C LEU A 33 20.99 -1.53 3.31
N ALA A 34 21.93 -0.61 3.09
CA ALA A 34 22.07 0.06 1.80
C ALA A 34 22.38 -0.94 0.68
N LEU A 35 23.31 -1.87 0.91
CA LEU A 35 23.63 -2.93 -0.07
C LEU A 35 22.42 -3.84 -0.33
N TYR A 36 21.62 -4.18 0.69
CA TYR A 36 20.39 -4.94 0.50
C TYR A 36 19.40 -4.21 -0.43
N LEU A 37 19.18 -2.92 -0.20
CA LEU A 37 18.31 -2.09 -1.06
C LEU A 37 18.86 -1.99 -2.49
N LEU A 38 20.17 -1.78 -2.64
CA LEU A 38 20.82 -1.70 -3.94
C LEU A 38 20.75 -3.01 -4.73
N CYS A 39 20.90 -4.15 -4.06
CA CYS A 39 20.79 -5.49 -4.65
C CYS A 39 19.35 -5.91 -4.96
N GLY A 40 18.36 -5.03 -4.76
CA GLY A 40 16.96 -5.28 -5.10
C GLY A 40 16.17 -6.02 -4.02
N GLY A 41 16.63 -5.97 -2.77
CA GLY A 41 15.81 -6.37 -1.62
C GLY A 41 14.60 -5.44 -1.47
N SER A 42 13.42 -6.02 -1.22
CA SER A 42 12.18 -5.27 -0.96
C SER A 42 12.02 -5.02 0.54
N LEU A 43 11.60 -3.80 0.91
CA LEU A 43 11.22 -3.44 2.29
C LEU A 43 9.75 -3.72 2.60
N PHE A 44 8.93 -4.06 1.59
CA PHE A 44 7.49 -4.29 1.80
C PHE A 44 7.00 -5.62 1.22
N ASP A 45 7.90 -6.59 1.03
CA ASP A 45 7.42 -7.96 0.94
C ASP A 45 6.57 -8.21 2.21
N ARG A 46 5.35 -8.76 2.08
CA ARG A 46 4.55 -9.13 3.27
C ARG A 46 5.36 -10.06 4.19
N LYS A 47 6.32 -10.81 3.63
CA LYS A 47 7.33 -11.59 4.37
C LYS A 47 8.46 -10.75 4.95
N PHE A 48 8.69 -9.52 4.48
CA PHE A 48 9.55 -8.55 5.16
C PHE A 48 8.82 -7.89 6.34
N VAL A 49 7.52 -7.56 6.26
CA VAL A 49 6.75 -6.98 7.40
C VAL A 49 6.45 -8.04 8.49
N PHE A 50 5.92 -9.22 8.10
CA PHE A 50 5.66 -10.32 9.04
C PHE A 50 6.93 -11.12 9.37
N GLY A 51 7.84 -11.26 8.41
CA GLY A 51 9.12 -11.96 8.62
C GLY A 51 10.23 -11.05 9.15
N PHE A 52 10.04 -9.73 9.26
CA PHE A 52 10.86 -8.84 10.12
C PHE A 52 11.03 -9.47 11.50
N PHE A 53 9.98 -10.15 11.96
CA PHE A 53 9.93 -10.79 13.26
C PHE A 53 10.29 -12.29 13.26
N LEU A 54 10.29 -13.02 12.12
CA LEU A 54 10.22 -14.49 12.20
C LEU A 54 11.01 -15.39 11.21
N SER A 55 11.50 -15.02 10.01
CA SER A 55 12.00 -16.12 9.10
C SER A 55 12.93 -15.88 7.88
N TRP A 56 13.40 -14.69 7.48
CA TRP A 56 14.25 -14.59 6.27
C TRP A 56 15.77 -14.79 6.54
N PRO A 57 16.54 -15.55 5.74
CA PRO A 57 17.99 -15.79 5.93
C PRO A 57 18.93 -14.54 5.90
N VAL A 58 18.42 -13.40 5.46
CA VAL A 58 19.14 -12.10 5.50
C VAL A 58 19.09 -11.52 6.92
N LEU A 59 18.06 -11.83 7.71
CA LEU A 59 17.94 -11.40 9.10
C LEU A 59 18.97 -12.05 10.01
N PRO A 60 19.20 -13.38 9.99
CA PRO A 60 20.36 -13.98 10.63
C PRO A 60 21.65 -13.33 10.16
N SER A 61 21.78 -12.94 8.90
CA SER A 61 23.02 -12.32 8.40
C SER A 61 23.24 -10.90 8.95
N ILE A 62 22.25 -10.01 8.90
CA ILE A 62 22.34 -8.64 9.47
C ILE A 62 22.41 -8.71 10.99
N ARG A 63 21.60 -9.57 11.63
CA ARG A 63 21.64 -9.82 13.07
C ARG A 63 22.98 -10.40 13.50
N LEU A 64 23.52 -11.38 12.79
CA LEU A 64 24.85 -11.95 13.04
C LEU A 64 25.94 -10.91 12.81
N ILE A 65 25.81 -10.04 11.81
CA ILE A 65 26.73 -8.91 11.59
C ILE A 65 26.68 -7.94 12.78
N ILE A 66 25.49 -7.61 13.29
CA ILE A 66 25.30 -6.76 14.47
C ILE A 66 25.83 -7.45 15.74
N GLU A 67 25.48 -8.72 15.96
CA GLU A 67 25.95 -9.53 17.09
C GLU A 67 27.48 -9.69 17.05
N LEU A 68 28.05 -9.93 15.87
CA LEU A 68 29.50 -9.97 15.66
C LEU A 68 30.12 -8.60 15.92
N ALA A 69 29.52 -7.50 15.46
CA ALA A 69 30.01 -6.15 15.74
C ALA A 69 29.97 -5.82 17.24
N VAL A 70 28.90 -6.21 17.94
CA VAL A 70 28.76 -6.08 19.40
C VAL A 70 29.81 -6.92 20.13
N LEU A 71 30.00 -8.18 19.73
CA LEU A 71 31.01 -9.08 20.32
C LEU A 71 32.44 -8.56 20.09
N LEU A 72 32.75 -8.07 18.88
CA LEU A 72 34.03 -7.44 18.56
C LEU A 72 34.23 -6.16 19.39
N THR A 73 33.17 -5.39 19.62
CA THR A 73 33.21 -4.18 20.47
C THR A 73 33.48 -4.53 21.93
N LEU A 74 32.75 -5.50 22.48
CA LEU A 74 32.94 -5.95 23.87
C LEU A 74 34.33 -6.55 24.09
N THR A 75 34.86 -7.32 23.14
CA THR A 75 36.20 -7.92 23.22
C THR A 75 37.32 -6.89 23.09
N ALA A 76 37.19 -5.92 22.18
CA ALA A 76 38.14 -4.81 22.06
C ALA A 76 38.14 -3.93 23.32
N TRP A 77 36.96 -3.65 23.89
CA TRP A 77 36.83 -2.90 25.14
C TRP A 77 37.41 -3.66 26.33
N PHE A 78 37.08 -4.94 26.49
CA PHE A 78 37.65 -5.75 27.56
C PHE A 78 39.18 -5.78 27.46
N SER A 79 39.75 -5.85 26.26
CA SER A 79 41.19 -5.83 26.03
C SER A 79 41.82 -4.49 26.42
N PHE A 80 41.18 -3.38 26.07
CA PHE A 80 41.63 -2.03 26.44
C PHE A 80 41.56 -1.77 27.95
N TYR A 81 40.50 -2.23 28.61
CA TYR A 81 40.28 -2.01 30.05
C TYR A 81 40.73 -3.18 30.92
N ARG A 82 41.42 -4.19 30.35
CA ARG A 82 41.76 -5.45 31.04
C ARG A 82 42.41 -5.22 32.41
N ARG A 83 43.34 -4.26 32.49
CA ARG A 83 44.04 -3.94 33.74
C ARG A 83 43.10 -3.38 34.80
N GLU A 84 42.20 -2.48 34.44
CA GLU A 84 41.25 -1.85 35.35
C GLU A 84 40.11 -2.79 35.74
N VAL A 85 39.62 -3.60 34.81
CA VAL A 85 38.62 -4.65 35.05
C VAL A 85 39.14 -5.69 36.04
N MET A 86 40.39 -6.13 35.90
CA MET A 86 40.98 -7.13 36.80
C MET A 86 41.34 -6.56 38.18
N GLN A 87 41.52 -5.24 38.30
CA GLN A 87 41.93 -4.59 39.54
C GLN A 87 40.76 -3.98 40.34
N ASN A 88 39.64 -3.65 39.68
CA ASN A 88 38.50 -3.00 40.31
C ASN A 88 37.21 -3.84 40.20
N LYS A 89 36.76 -4.38 41.34
CA LYS A 89 35.52 -5.19 41.42
C LYS A 89 34.29 -4.45 40.90
N LYS A 90 34.19 -3.13 41.09
CA LYS A 90 33.05 -2.33 40.58
C LYS A 90 33.04 -2.27 39.06
N THR A 91 34.23 -2.13 38.46
CA THR A 91 34.43 -2.14 37.01
C THR A 91 34.12 -3.51 36.40
N ALA A 92 34.55 -4.60 37.05
CA ALA A 92 34.20 -5.95 36.64
C ALA A 92 32.68 -6.21 36.71
N LEU A 93 32.04 -5.82 37.81
CA LEU A 93 30.59 -5.97 38.00
C LEU A 93 29.80 -5.17 36.95
N PHE A 94 30.27 -3.96 36.62
CA PHE A 94 29.69 -3.14 35.55
C PHE A 94 29.79 -3.81 34.18
N PHE A 95 30.95 -4.35 33.81
CA PHE A 95 31.11 -5.11 32.55
C PHE A 95 30.19 -6.34 32.50
N CYS A 96 30.09 -7.10 33.59
CA CYS A 96 29.19 -8.24 33.69
C CYS A 96 27.72 -7.82 33.54
N ALA A 97 27.32 -6.70 34.15
CA ALA A 97 25.97 -6.15 34.03
C ALA A 97 25.66 -5.71 32.58
N VAL A 98 26.60 -5.04 31.91
CA VAL A 98 26.45 -4.62 30.51
C VAL A 98 26.31 -5.82 29.57
N ILE A 99 27.12 -6.87 29.76
CA ILE A 99 27.02 -8.11 28.98
C ILE A 99 25.68 -8.81 29.25
N LEU A 100 25.28 -8.91 30.53
CA LEU A 100 24.01 -9.52 30.92
C LEU A 100 22.81 -8.78 30.32
N ILE A 101 22.81 -7.44 30.36
CA ILE A 101 21.78 -6.59 29.74
C ILE A 101 21.76 -6.81 28.23
N ALA A 102 22.91 -6.83 27.55
CA ALA A 102 22.97 -7.07 26.10
C ALA A 102 22.43 -8.47 25.72
N VAL A 103 22.74 -9.51 26.50
CA VAL A 103 22.27 -10.88 26.29
C VAL A 103 20.77 -11.02 26.57
N LEU A 104 20.30 -10.50 27.70
CA LEU A 104 18.88 -10.59 28.10
C LEU A 104 17.97 -9.81 27.14
N TYR A 105 18.36 -8.60 26.75
CA TYR A 105 17.55 -7.81 25.82
C TYR A 105 17.64 -8.28 24.37
N GLY A 106 18.77 -8.87 23.95
CA GLY A 106 18.87 -9.54 22.65
C GLY A 106 17.89 -10.73 22.50
N TYR A 107 17.41 -11.26 23.62
CA TYR A 107 16.37 -12.28 23.69
C TYR A 107 14.94 -11.71 23.57
N CYS A 108 14.72 -10.41 23.79
CA CYS A 108 13.40 -9.76 23.84
C CYS A 108 12.86 -9.23 22.50
N GLY A 109 13.57 -9.43 21.38
CA GLY A 109 12.97 -9.50 20.03
C GLY A 109 12.44 -8.22 19.34
N GLY A 110 12.70 -7.00 19.83
CA GLY A 110 12.21 -5.75 19.21
C GLY A 110 13.30 -4.77 18.74
N PRO A 111 13.07 -3.92 17.70
CA PRO A 111 14.05 -2.95 17.17
C PRO A 111 14.34 -1.73 18.07
N LEU A 112 13.33 -1.22 18.79
CA LEU A 112 13.46 -0.13 19.76
C LEU A 112 14.40 -0.46 20.94
N PRO A 113 14.32 -1.67 21.54
CA PRO A 113 15.30 -2.15 22.51
C PRO A 113 16.75 -2.12 22.01
N TRP A 114 17.01 -2.42 20.73
CA TRP A 114 18.37 -2.44 20.18
C TRP A 114 18.99 -1.06 20.05
N LEU A 115 18.23 -0.03 19.65
CA LEU A 115 18.73 1.35 19.60
C LEU A 115 19.09 1.86 21.01
N ALA A 116 18.28 1.53 22.01
CA ALA A 116 18.55 1.87 23.40
C ALA A 116 19.81 1.16 23.93
N ILE A 117 19.99 -0.13 23.65
CA ILE A 117 21.22 -0.89 23.99
C ILE A 117 22.43 -0.32 23.25
N PHE A 118 22.30 -0.02 21.97
CA PHE A 118 23.34 0.57 21.14
C PHE A 118 23.80 1.92 21.69
N LEU A 119 22.84 2.79 22.07
CA LEU A 119 23.11 4.07 22.70
C LEU A 119 23.67 3.90 24.12
N ILE A 120 23.22 2.93 24.91
CA ILE A 120 23.75 2.60 26.24
C ILE A 120 25.19 2.10 26.15
N LEU A 121 25.49 1.19 25.21
CA LEU A 121 26.84 0.69 24.96
C LEU A 121 27.75 1.83 24.48
N LEU A 122 27.29 2.61 23.50
CA LEU A 122 28.04 3.78 23.03
C LEU A 122 28.27 4.77 24.18
N THR A 123 27.24 5.16 24.93
CA THR A 123 27.34 6.25 25.92
C THR A 123 28.00 5.81 27.21
N LEU A 124 27.50 4.79 27.90
CA LEU A 124 27.82 4.52 29.32
C LEU A 124 29.14 3.80 29.53
N THR A 125 29.59 2.96 28.59
CA THR A 125 30.78 2.13 28.79
C THR A 125 32.07 2.94 28.85
N PRO A 126 32.28 3.98 28.02
CA PRO A 126 33.44 4.85 28.17
C PRO A 126 33.35 5.83 29.35
N MET A 127 32.13 6.23 29.76
CA MET A 127 31.96 7.12 30.92
C MET A 127 32.39 6.47 32.24
N ALA A 128 32.17 5.17 32.38
CA ALA A 128 32.43 4.44 33.62
C ALA A 128 33.93 4.17 33.89
N LEU A 129 34.80 4.37 32.88
CA LEU A 129 36.17 3.83 32.89
C LEU A 129 37.25 4.92 32.74
N ILE A 130 36.99 6.01 32.00
CA ILE A 130 37.95 7.09 31.76
C ILE A 130 37.59 8.33 32.61
N TYR A 131 37.59 8.21 33.94
CA TYR A 131 37.18 9.30 34.85
C TYR A 131 38.00 10.60 34.73
N ARG A 132 39.20 10.53 34.12
CA ARG A 132 40.14 11.67 34.00
C ARG A 132 39.75 12.68 32.92
N GLU A 133 38.91 12.33 31.96
CA GLU A 133 38.51 13.19 30.82
C GLU A 133 37.03 13.57 30.87
N TRP A 134 36.50 13.86 32.07
CA TRP A 134 35.07 14.06 32.33
C TRP A 134 34.39 15.10 31.40
N LYS A 135 35.11 16.15 30.97
CA LYS A 135 34.57 17.17 30.05
C LYS A 135 34.27 16.60 28.66
N VAL A 136 35.18 15.79 28.11
CA VAL A 136 35.01 15.15 26.79
C VAL A 136 33.90 14.11 26.86
N ILE A 137 33.82 13.39 27.97
CA ILE A 137 32.78 12.40 28.24
C ILE A 137 31.39 13.04 28.32
N LEU A 138 31.26 14.15 29.06
CA LEU A 138 30.00 14.86 29.21
C LEU A 138 29.53 15.44 27.88
N LEU A 139 30.43 16.05 27.10
CA LEU A 139 30.11 16.59 25.78
C LEU A 139 29.71 15.48 24.80
N ARG A 140 30.42 14.35 24.81
CA ARG A 140 30.07 13.16 24.02
C ARG A 140 28.69 12.62 24.40
N GLY A 141 28.42 12.50 25.70
CA GLY A 141 27.11 12.08 26.21
C GLY A 141 26.00 13.00 25.73
N ALA A 142 26.19 14.31 25.82
CA ALA A 142 25.24 15.30 25.33
C ALA A 142 25.01 15.17 23.82
N CYS A 143 26.06 14.98 23.01
CA CYS A 143 25.94 14.74 21.58
C CYS A 143 25.15 13.47 21.26
N LEU A 144 25.43 12.35 21.95
CA LEU A 144 24.75 11.07 21.69
C LEU A 144 23.31 11.07 22.18
N ILE A 145 23.01 11.70 23.32
CA ILE A 145 21.63 11.89 23.81
C ILE A 145 20.88 12.82 22.86
N GLY A 146 21.49 13.93 22.44
CA GLY A 146 20.89 14.85 21.47
C GLY A 146 20.63 14.16 20.13
N ALA A 147 21.58 13.36 19.62
CA ALA A 147 21.41 12.54 18.43
C ALA A 147 20.28 11.52 18.61
N ALA A 148 20.23 10.83 19.75
CA ALA A 148 19.17 9.88 20.08
C ALA A 148 17.79 10.54 20.12
N VAL A 149 17.65 11.73 20.71
CA VAL A 149 16.39 12.47 20.77
C VAL A 149 15.99 12.93 19.37
N CYS A 150 16.91 13.57 18.62
CA CYS A 150 16.65 14.02 17.26
C CYS A 150 16.28 12.86 16.31
N LEU A 151 17.01 11.74 16.40
CA LEU A 151 16.77 10.57 15.58
C LEU A 151 15.57 9.76 16.06
N ALA A 152 15.28 9.64 17.35
CA ALA A 152 14.07 8.96 17.85
C ALA A 152 12.82 9.72 17.41
N ILE A 153 12.80 11.05 17.55
CA ILE A 153 11.69 11.88 17.05
C ILE A 153 11.58 11.77 15.51
N SER A 154 12.68 11.56 14.78
CA SER A 154 12.64 11.38 13.32
C SER A 154 12.33 9.94 12.88
N CYS A 155 12.73 8.94 13.67
CA CYS A 155 12.63 7.50 13.40
C CYS A 155 11.33 6.91 13.93
N ASP A 156 10.69 7.49 14.94
CA ASP A 156 9.32 7.12 15.32
C ASP A 156 8.39 7.23 14.10
N TYR A 157 8.61 8.20 13.20
CA TYR A 157 7.89 8.25 11.92
C TYR A 157 8.28 7.16 10.91
N VAL A 158 9.55 6.70 10.89
CA VAL A 158 10.06 5.72 9.90
C VAL A 158 9.80 4.27 10.34
N LEU A 159 9.82 3.99 11.64
CA LEU A 159 9.47 2.69 12.23
C LEU A 159 7.95 2.52 12.38
N PHE A 160 7.16 3.61 12.45
CA PHE A 160 5.69 3.58 12.38
C PHE A 160 5.13 3.02 11.08
N PHE A 161 5.96 2.93 10.03
CA PHE A 161 5.62 2.22 8.80
C PHE A 161 5.25 0.74 9.06
N PHE A 162 5.62 0.19 10.22
CA PHE A 162 5.44 -1.23 10.55
C PHE A 162 4.49 -1.53 11.73
N GLN A 163 4.11 -0.60 12.63
CA GLN A 163 3.14 -0.86 13.71
C GLN A 163 2.34 0.37 14.21
N TRP A 164 1.00 0.24 14.14
CA TRP A 164 -0.09 0.82 14.95
C TRP A 164 -0.02 2.27 15.52
N VAL A 165 -0.93 3.09 14.97
CA VAL A 165 -1.55 4.42 15.26
C VAL A 165 -1.51 5.05 16.68
N TYR A 166 -1.17 4.38 17.77
CA TYR A 166 -1.58 4.86 19.11
C TYR A 166 -0.63 5.82 19.85
N ILE A 167 0.68 5.86 19.53
CA ILE A 167 1.65 6.73 20.21
C ILE A 167 1.68 8.15 19.60
N ASP A 168 1.22 8.28 18.35
CA ASP A 168 1.24 9.53 17.59
C ASP A 168 0.45 10.65 18.27
N ARG A 169 -0.76 10.35 18.79
CA ARG A 169 -1.58 11.30 19.55
C ARG A 169 -0.94 11.75 20.87
N PHE A 170 -0.09 10.92 21.47
CA PHE A 170 0.53 11.22 22.76
C PHE A 170 1.68 12.21 22.63
N LEU A 171 2.55 12.06 21.61
CA LEU A 171 3.66 12.98 21.37
C LEU A 171 3.21 14.26 20.65
N HIS A 172 2.27 14.17 19.70
CA HIS A 172 1.69 15.34 19.03
C HIS A 172 0.89 16.22 20.00
N GLY A 173 0.11 15.61 20.89
CA GLY A 173 -0.72 16.34 21.87
C GLY A 173 0.08 17.04 22.98
N ILE A 174 1.28 16.58 23.30
CA ILE A 174 2.10 17.15 24.39
C ILE A 174 3.12 18.18 23.89
N ILE A 175 3.70 17.99 22.71
CA ILE A 175 4.88 18.79 22.26
C ILE A 175 4.54 19.79 21.14
N GLY A 176 3.36 19.72 20.51
CA GLY A 176 2.95 20.70 19.49
C GLY A 176 3.88 20.74 18.27
N LEU A 177 4.40 19.58 17.85
CA LEU A 177 5.46 19.44 16.84
C LEU A 177 4.98 19.53 15.38
N GLU A 178 3.75 20.00 15.11
CA GLU A 178 3.15 20.09 13.76
C GLU A 178 3.99 20.89 12.74
N ARG A 179 4.99 21.65 13.21
CA ARG A 179 5.86 22.51 12.38
C ARG A 179 7.35 22.14 12.41
N VAL A 180 7.74 21.05 13.06
CA VAL A 180 9.17 20.70 13.13
C VAL A 180 9.66 20.13 11.82
N ASN A 181 10.68 20.79 11.25
CA ASN A 181 11.32 20.32 10.03
C ASN A 181 12.10 19.04 10.30
N LEU A 182 11.48 17.90 9.98
CA LEU A 182 12.07 16.56 10.10
C LEU A 182 13.43 16.43 9.42
N GLU A 183 13.66 17.13 8.29
CA GLU A 183 14.97 17.13 7.62
C GLU A 183 16.03 17.77 8.52
N LEU A 184 15.70 18.92 9.10
CA LEU A 184 16.60 19.64 9.99
C LEU A 184 16.86 18.83 11.26
N LEU A 185 15.85 18.16 11.80
CA LEU A 185 16.00 17.31 12.98
C LEU A 185 16.87 16.08 12.69
N THR A 186 16.63 15.41 11.56
CA THR A 186 17.43 14.26 11.11
C THR A 186 18.88 14.68 10.83
N PHE A 187 19.07 15.80 10.13
CA PHE A 187 20.39 16.35 9.84
C PHE A 187 21.13 16.76 11.11
N SER A 188 20.46 17.43 12.05
CA SER A 188 21.01 17.78 13.35
C SER A 188 21.40 16.53 14.13
N GLY A 189 20.54 15.50 14.12
CA GLY A 189 20.83 14.19 14.71
C GLY A 189 22.08 13.54 14.11
N MET A 190 22.25 13.59 12.79
CA MET A 190 23.44 13.07 12.11
C MET A 190 24.71 13.86 12.45
N ILE A 191 24.64 15.20 12.53
CA ILE A 191 25.78 16.03 12.97
C ILE A 191 26.16 15.72 14.41
N LEU A 192 25.18 15.60 15.30
CA LEU A 192 25.41 15.26 16.70
C LEU A 192 26.00 13.86 16.84
N LEU A 193 25.55 12.90 16.02
CA LEU A 193 26.11 11.55 15.97
C LEU A 193 27.57 11.56 15.49
N LEU A 194 27.89 12.33 14.44
CA LEU A 194 29.25 12.52 13.96
C LEU A 194 30.13 13.20 15.02
N GLY A 195 29.61 14.23 15.70
CA GLY A 195 30.28 14.91 16.81
C GLY A 195 30.58 13.95 17.95
N GLY A 196 29.58 13.15 18.35
CA GLY A 196 29.73 12.09 19.35
C GLY A 196 30.81 11.07 18.96
N TYR A 197 30.82 10.62 17.71
CA TYR A 197 31.82 9.71 17.15
C TYR A 197 33.24 10.29 17.17
N LEU A 198 33.43 11.54 16.75
CA LEU A 198 34.74 12.21 16.79
C LEU A 198 35.23 12.39 18.23
N LEU A 199 34.32 12.72 19.15
CA LEU A 199 34.64 12.81 20.59
C LEU A 199 34.99 11.45 21.19
N SER A 200 34.39 10.34 20.72
CA SER A 200 34.84 8.99 21.08
C SER A 200 36.29 8.78 20.72
N GLY A 201 36.67 9.08 19.47
CA GLY A 201 38.06 8.94 19.03
C GLY A 201 39.03 9.83 19.82
N LEU A 202 38.62 11.06 20.14
CA LEU A 202 39.44 11.98 20.94
C LEU A 202 39.66 11.45 22.35
N MET A 203 38.61 10.90 22.96
CA MET A 203 38.67 10.29 24.29
C MET A 203 39.60 9.07 24.30
N TYR A 204 39.49 8.16 23.32
CA TYR A 204 40.42 7.01 23.22
C TYR A 204 41.87 7.44 22.96
N ALA A 205 42.08 8.43 22.09
CA ALA A 205 43.41 8.98 21.81
C ALA A 205 44.07 9.58 23.06
N ARG A 206 43.33 10.35 23.87
CA ARG A 206 43.81 10.91 25.13
C ARG A 206 44.08 9.84 26.18
N ALA A 207 43.18 8.88 26.34
CA ALA A 207 43.34 7.78 27.29
C ALA A 207 44.59 6.93 26.98
N ALA A 208 44.88 6.71 25.70
CA ALA A 208 46.06 5.97 25.25
C ALA A 208 47.31 6.83 25.03
N LYS A 209 47.22 8.16 25.23
CA LYS A 209 48.31 9.13 25.03
C LYS A 209 48.93 9.08 23.63
N ILE A 210 48.09 8.91 22.59
CA ILE A 210 48.52 8.88 21.19
C ILE A 210 47.85 10.00 20.38
N PRO A 211 48.45 10.43 19.25
CA PRO A 211 47.85 11.46 18.40
C PRO A 211 46.46 11.03 17.88
N PHE A 212 45.47 11.94 17.91
CA PHE A 212 44.10 11.67 17.45
C PHE A 212 44.04 11.13 16.01
N ARG A 213 44.90 11.61 15.12
CA ARG A 213 44.99 11.12 13.73
C ARG A 213 45.27 9.62 13.62
N ASN A 214 45.94 9.02 14.62
CA ASN A 214 46.25 7.59 14.62
C ASN A 214 45.01 6.73 14.89
N MET A 215 43.94 7.31 15.47
CA MET A 215 42.66 6.63 15.61
C MET A 215 42.06 6.29 14.24
N PHE A 216 42.32 7.08 13.20
CA PHE A 216 41.83 6.84 11.84
C PHE A 216 42.81 5.99 11.04
N GLY A 217 42.99 4.74 11.49
CA GLY A 217 43.75 3.72 10.76
C GLY A 217 43.15 3.38 9.38
N LEU A 218 43.86 2.59 8.59
CA LEU A 218 43.46 2.23 7.23
C LEU A 218 42.04 1.60 7.18
N GLY A 219 41.72 0.70 8.12
CA GLY A 219 40.41 0.03 8.16
C GLY A 219 39.24 1.00 8.36
N ILE A 220 39.39 2.00 9.24
CA ILE A 220 38.37 3.03 9.48
C ILE A 220 38.21 3.93 8.24
N ARG A 221 39.32 4.31 7.59
CA ARG A 221 39.27 5.08 6.34
C ARG A 221 38.57 4.30 5.22
N ILE A 222 38.82 3.00 5.11
CA ILE A 222 38.15 2.13 4.14
C ILE A 222 36.64 2.09 4.42
N MET A 223 36.21 1.96 5.69
CA MET A 223 34.78 1.93 6.03
C MET A 223 34.07 3.24 5.71
N TRP A 224 34.64 4.39 6.08
CA TRP A 224 34.10 5.69 5.68
C TRP A 224 34.13 5.89 4.16
N GLY A 225 35.18 5.41 3.49
CA GLY A 225 35.25 5.40 2.02
C GLY A 225 34.14 4.55 1.39
N LEU A 226 33.82 3.40 1.98
CA LEU A 226 32.72 2.54 1.53
C LEU A 226 31.36 3.21 1.73
N VAL A 227 31.13 3.86 2.88
CA VAL A 227 29.90 4.65 3.13
C VAL A 227 29.76 5.76 2.09
N ALA A 228 30.83 6.52 1.85
CA ALA A 228 30.84 7.59 0.84
C ALA A 228 30.58 7.04 -0.57
N ALA A 229 31.21 5.91 -0.94
CA ALA A 229 31.00 5.27 -2.23
C ALA A 229 29.55 4.79 -2.39
N ILE A 230 28.99 4.09 -1.40
CA ILE A 230 27.60 3.63 -1.41
C ILE A 230 26.64 4.82 -1.50
N TYR A 231 26.88 5.88 -0.74
CA TYR A 231 26.07 7.10 -0.78
C TYR A 231 26.07 7.71 -2.19
N LEU A 232 27.25 7.95 -2.77
CA LEU A 232 27.38 8.56 -4.10
C LEU A 232 26.77 7.70 -5.22
N ILE A 233 27.02 6.38 -5.18
CA ILE A 233 26.44 5.43 -6.13
C ILE A 233 24.92 5.42 -6.02
N SER A 234 24.40 5.35 -4.80
CA SER A 234 22.95 5.35 -4.54
C SER A 234 22.30 6.66 -4.98
N LEU A 235 22.95 7.80 -4.72
CA LEU A 235 22.47 9.10 -5.14
C LEU A 235 22.41 9.22 -6.67
N GLY A 236 23.46 8.79 -7.37
CA GLY A 236 23.47 8.75 -8.83
C GLY A 236 22.38 7.85 -9.40
N MET A 237 22.20 6.65 -8.84
CA MET A 237 21.15 5.74 -9.27
C MET A 237 19.75 6.27 -8.96
N ALA A 238 19.55 6.91 -7.81
CA ALA A 238 18.28 7.53 -7.45
C ALA A 238 17.90 8.63 -8.44
N PHE A 239 18.87 9.47 -8.83
CA PHE A 239 18.66 10.53 -9.82
C PHE A 239 18.32 9.96 -11.20
N VAL A 240 19.10 9.01 -11.70
CA VAL A 240 18.85 8.35 -12.99
C VAL A 240 17.50 7.65 -13.02
N THR A 241 17.14 6.97 -11.93
CA THR A 241 15.88 6.22 -11.85
C THR A 241 14.68 7.14 -11.69
N GLY A 242 14.82 8.25 -10.97
CA GLY A 242 13.81 9.32 -10.90
C GLY A 242 13.48 9.86 -12.30
N ILE A 243 14.50 10.18 -13.10
CA ILE A 243 14.33 10.62 -14.49
C ILE A 243 13.61 9.56 -15.33
N LYS A 244 13.98 8.28 -15.17
CA LYS A 244 13.31 7.18 -15.87
C LYS A 244 11.85 7.04 -15.47
N ALA A 245 11.52 7.18 -14.19
CA ALA A 245 10.14 7.15 -13.70
C ALA A 245 9.31 8.29 -14.33
N ASP A 246 9.84 9.51 -14.30
CA ASP A 246 9.16 10.68 -14.90
C ASP A 246 8.99 10.55 -16.42
N HIS A 247 9.96 9.94 -17.11
CA HIS A 247 9.83 9.60 -18.53
C HIS A 247 8.72 8.57 -18.76
N SER A 248 8.63 7.53 -17.94
CA SER A 248 7.58 6.52 -18.05
C SER A 248 6.18 7.09 -17.81
N VAL A 249 6.02 8.08 -16.91
CA VAL A 249 4.74 8.81 -16.80
C VAL A 249 4.37 9.45 -18.14
N LYS A 250 5.30 10.17 -18.79
CA LYS A 250 5.05 10.79 -20.10
C LYS A 250 4.74 9.78 -21.20
N GLU A 251 5.41 8.63 -21.20
CA GLU A 251 5.12 7.54 -22.13
C GLU A 251 3.72 6.97 -21.93
N LEU A 252 3.27 6.81 -20.68
CA LEU A 252 1.93 6.37 -20.37
C LEU A 252 0.87 7.42 -20.74
N GLU A 253 1.12 8.71 -20.44
CA GLU A 253 0.23 9.79 -20.86
C GLU A 253 0.03 9.80 -22.39
N LYS A 254 1.11 9.54 -23.15
CA LYS A 254 1.05 9.37 -24.60
C LYS A 254 0.31 8.09 -25.01
N HIS A 255 0.54 6.97 -24.34
CA HIS A 255 -0.11 5.68 -24.60
C HIS A 255 -1.62 5.75 -24.41
N PHE A 256 -2.08 6.39 -23.33
CA PHE A 256 -3.50 6.57 -23.03
C PHE A 256 -4.14 7.80 -23.67
N ALA A 257 -3.32 8.68 -24.26
CA ALA A 257 -3.73 10.00 -24.78
C ALA A 257 -4.47 10.87 -23.74
N LYS A 258 -4.06 10.77 -22.46
CA LYS A 258 -4.71 11.41 -21.31
C LYS A 258 -3.67 11.81 -20.26
N SER A 259 -3.93 12.89 -19.52
CA SER A 259 -3.01 13.37 -18.48
C SER A 259 -3.21 12.68 -17.14
N PHE A 260 -2.12 12.34 -16.46
CA PHE A 260 -2.11 11.71 -15.14
C PHE A 260 -2.34 12.73 -14.00
N SER A 261 -2.48 14.01 -14.31
CA SER A 261 -2.78 15.06 -13.32
C SER A 261 -4.16 14.90 -12.70
N ALA A 262 -4.36 15.42 -11.48
CA ALA A 262 -5.63 15.34 -10.78
C ALA A 262 -6.77 16.02 -11.56
N SER A 263 -6.46 17.13 -12.23
CA SER A 263 -7.38 17.82 -13.15
C SER A 263 -7.65 16.98 -14.40
N GLY A 264 -6.65 16.31 -14.97
CA GLY A 264 -6.80 15.39 -16.09
C GLY A 264 -7.71 14.20 -15.77
N VAL A 265 -7.51 13.58 -14.60
CA VAL A 265 -8.35 12.49 -14.09
C VAL A 265 -9.77 12.98 -13.79
N THR A 266 -9.93 14.16 -13.19
CA THR A 266 -11.26 14.77 -12.94
C THR A 266 -11.99 15.10 -14.25
N ALA A 267 -11.29 15.68 -15.22
CA ALA A 267 -11.86 16.00 -16.53
C ALA A 267 -12.27 14.73 -17.28
N PHE A 268 -11.43 13.69 -17.23
CA PHE A 268 -11.77 12.37 -17.72
C PHE A 268 -13.05 11.90 -17.02
N TYR A 269 -13.06 11.74 -15.69
CA TYR A 269 -14.21 11.30 -14.87
C TYR A 269 -15.53 12.01 -15.23
N ARG A 270 -15.50 13.33 -15.38
CA ARG A 270 -16.69 14.11 -15.73
C ARG A 270 -17.16 13.75 -17.14
N ASN A 271 -16.25 13.58 -18.10
CA ASN A 271 -16.54 13.21 -19.49
C ASN A 271 -17.69 14.04 -20.10
N GLY A 272 -17.72 15.35 -19.81
CA GLY A 272 -18.78 16.26 -20.26
C GLY A 272 -20.15 16.09 -19.59
N ARG A 273 -20.31 15.17 -18.63
CA ARG A 273 -21.56 14.95 -17.90
C ARG A 273 -21.84 16.08 -16.91
N LYS A 274 -23.12 16.45 -16.79
CA LYS A 274 -23.59 17.41 -15.80
C LYS A 274 -23.55 16.77 -14.41
N VAL A 275 -23.01 17.52 -13.45
CA VAL A 275 -22.96 17.16 -12.05
C VAL A 275 -24.26 17.59 -11.37
N ASP A 276 -24.78 16.74 -10.48
CA ASP A 276 -25.97 17.03 -9.69
C ASP A 276 -25.80 16.49 -8.26
N ALA A 277 -25.30 17.33 -7.35
CA ALA A 277 -25.05 16.94 -5.97
C ALA A 277 -26.35 16.67 -5.19
N ASP A 278 -27.41 17.43 -5.48
CA ASP A 278 -28.71 17.31 -4.81
C ASP A 278 -29.38 15.97 -5.15
N PHE A 279 -29.26 15.52 -6.41
CA PHE A 279 -29.68 14.20 -6.82
C PHE A 279 -29.01 13.11 -5.98
N TRP A 280 -27.68 13.13 -5.85
CA TRP A 280 -26.96 12.08 -5.13
C TRP A 280 -27.19 12.10 -3.62
N LYS A 281 -27.36 13.28 -3.02
CA LYS A 281 -27.77 13.42 -1.62
C LYS A 281 -29.17 12.86 -1.37
N LYS A 282 -30.07 13.03 -2.34
CA LYS A 282 -31.40 12.42 -2.30
C LYS A 282 -31.33 10.90 -2.42
N VAL A 283 -30.53 10.38 -3.36
CA VAL A 283 -30.29 8.92 -3.51
C VAL A 283 -29.75 8.32 -2.21
N GLU A 284 -28.77 8.96 -1.58
CA GLU A 284 -28.21 8.55 -0.28
C GLU A 284 -29.30 8.40 0.77
N THR A 285 -30.05 9.47 1.01
CA THR A 285 -31.10 9.53 2.04
C THR A 285 -32.16 8.44 1.81
N VAL A 286 -32.60 8.26 0.56
CA VAL A 286 -33.63 7.29 0.21
C VAL A 286 -33.08 5.86 0.29
N SER A 287 -31.84 5.63 -0.14
CA SER A 287 -31.19 4.30 -0.08
C SER A 287 -31.01 3.83 1.35
N ASP A 288 -30.57 4.70 2.25
CA ASP A 288 -30.42 4.38 3.68
C ASP A 288 -31.77 4.03 4.33
N ALA A 289 -32.84 4.73 3.94
CA ALA A 289 -34.19 4.41 4.40
C ALA A 289 -34.67 3.04 3.89
N VAL A 290 -34.35 2.68 2.64
CA VAL A 290 -34.66 1.36 2.08
C VAL A 290 -33.87 0.26 2.84
N GLU A 291 -32.57 0.45 3.03
CA GLU A 291 -31.73 -0.53 3.75
C GLU A 291 -32.20 -0.74 5.18
N LYS A 292 -32.58 0.35 5.88
CA LYS A 292 -33.15 0.26 7.22
C LYS A 292 -34.42 -0.58 7.26
N ASN A 293 -35.30 -0.46 6.26
CA ASN A 293 -36.51 -1.29 6.18
C ASN A 293 -36.18 -2.78 5.97
N TRP A 294 -35.06 -3.08 5.30
CA TRP A 294 -34.65 -4.46 5.00
C TRP A 294 -33.91 -5.13 6.15
N LYS A 295 -33.20 -4.37 7.00
CA LYS A 295 -32.43 -4.91 8.14
C LYS A 295 -33.24 -5.84 9.05
N ASP A 296 -34.48 -5.46 9.37
CA ASP A 296 -35.34 -6.28 10.23
C ASP A 296 -35.75 -7.59 9.54
N PHE A 297 -35.95 -7.56 8.22
CA PHE A 297 -36.30 -8.74 7.44
C PHE A 297 -35.09 -9.65 7.18
N ASP A 298 -33.93 -9.06 6.89
CA ASP A 298 -32.67 -9.77 6.62
C ASP A 298 -32.05 -10.40 7.87
N SER A 299 -32.51 -10.04 9.07
CA SER A 299 -32.15 -10.74 10.31
C SER A 299 -32.52 -12.23 10.28
N ARG A 300 -33.48 -12.62 9.42
CA ARG A 300 -33.93 -14.01 9.20
C ARG A 300 -33.13 -14.74 8.11
N GLY A 301 -32.16 -14.07 7.50
CA GLY A 301 -31.34 -14.54 6.38
C GLY A 301 -31.16 -13.45 5.32
N PRO A 302 -30.10 -13.47 4.51
CA PRO A 302 -29.73 -12.37 3.59
C PRO A 302 -30.62 -12.33 2.32
N ILE A 303 -31.95 -12.27 2.49
CA ILE A 303 -32.94 -12.39 1.41
C ILE A 303 -32.88 -11.20 0.47
N SER A 304 -32.79 -9.98 1.01
CA SER A 304 -32.75 -8.77 0.18
C SER A 304 -31.49 -8.70 -0.68
N SER A 305 -30.39 -9.30 -0.22
CA SER A 305 -29.08 -9.27 -0.85
C SER A 305 -28.73 -10.50 -1.70
N SER A 306 -29.56 -11.56 -1.67
CA SER A 306 -29.29 -12.82 -2.38
C SER A 306 -30.46 -13.28 -3.28
N PRO A 307 -30.85 -12.48 -4.29
CA PRO A 307 -31.95 -12.82 -5.21
C PRO A 307 -31.76 -14.14 -5.99
N GLU A 308 -30.53 -14.66 -6.07
CA GLU A 308 -30.21 -15.93 -6.71
C GLU A 308 -30.63 -17.17 -5.90
N CYS A 309 -30.87 -17.03 -4.61
CA CYS A 309 -31.18 -18.14 -3.72
C CYS A 309 -32.65 -18.58 -3.83
N ILE A 310 -32.90 -19.84 -3.48
CA ILE A 310 -34.27 -20.39 -3.38
C ILE A 310 -34.75 -20.16 -1.95
N TYR A 311 -35.93 -19.53 -1.81
CA TYR A 311 -36.55 -19.25 -0.52
C TYR A 311 -37.95 -19.88 -0.43
N PRO A 312 -38.44 -20.15 0.79
CA PRO A 312 -39.81 -20.62 0.99
C PRO A 312 -40.84 -19.64 0.41
N PRO A 313 -41.93 -20.11 -0.21
CA PRO A 313 -42.95 -19.26 -0.82
C PRO A 313 -43.57 -18.23 0.13
N GLU A 314 -43.71 -18.56 1.41
CA GLU A 314 -44.28 -17.68 2.44
C GLU A 314 -43.37 -16.47 2.69
N VAL A 315 -42.06 -16.72 2.74
CA VAL A 315 -41.02 -15.70 2.91
C VAL A 315 -40.99 -14.78 1.69
N LEU A 316 -41.09 -15.35 0.49
CA LEU A 316 -41.13 -14.59 -0.76
C LEU A 316 -42.37 -13.69 -0.84
N LYS A 317 -43.55 -14.19 -0.44
CA LYS A 317 -44.78 -13.39 -0.37
C LYS A 317 -44.68 -12.24 0.65
N GLU A 318 -44.08 -12.50 1.81
CA GLU A 318 -43.84 -11.46 2.81
C GLU A 318 -42.90 -10.38 2.27
N PHE A 319 -41.79 -10.79 1.64
CA PHE A 319 -40.82 -9.88 1.04
C PHE A 319 -41.41 -9.06 -0.11
N GLU A 320 -42.17 -9.70 -0.99
CA GLU A 320 -42.88 -9.03 -2.08
C GLU A 320 -43.84 -7.96 -1.54
N ARG A 321 -44.58 -8.27 -0.48
CA ARG A 321 -45.47 -7.32 0.18
C ARG A 321 -44.69 -6.13 0.75
N LEU A 322 -43.55 -6.37 1.40
CA LEU A 322 -42.68 -5.31 1.92
C LEU A 322 -42.16 -4.40 0.79
N MET A 323 -41.64 -4.99 -0.28
CA MET A 323 -41.19 -4.23 -1.46
C MET A 323 -42.30 -3.43 -2.13
N ASN A 324 -43.51 -4.01 -2.22
CA ASN A 324 -44.66 -3.32 -2.80
C ASN A 324 -45.20 -2.20 -1.92
N ASN A 325 -45.01 -2.27 -0.60
CA ASN A 325 -45.50 -1.24 0.33
C ASN A 325 -44.47 -0.14 0.60
N SER A 326 -43.17 -0.40 0.36
CA SER A 326 -42.09 0.56 0.61
C SER A 326 -42.20 1.83 -0.23
N ALA A 327 -42.47 2.95 0.45
CA ALA A 327 -42.48 4.27 -0.17
C ALA A 327 -41.08 4.71 -0.61
N SER A 328 -40.06 4.45 0.20
CA SER A 328 -38.67 4.76 -0.10
C SER A 328 -38.17 4.02 -1.34
N LEU A 329 -38.54 2.73 -1.51
CA LEU A 329 -38.16 1.98 -2.71
C LEU A 329 -38.81 2.57 -3.98
N ARG A 330 -40.09 2.94 -3.92
CA ARG A 330 -40.77 3.61 -5.05
C ARG A 330 -40.16 4.97 -5.38
N GLU A 331 -39.71 5.72 -4.37
CA GLU A 331 -39.01 6.98 -4.60
C GLU A 331 -37.65 6.74 -5.26
N LEU A 332 -36.92 5.71 -4.85
CA LEU A 332 -35.65 5.33 -5.46
C LEU A 332 -35.84 4.87 -6.92
N GLU A 333 -36.87 4.06 -7.19
CA GLU A 333 -37.26 3.64 -8.53
C GLU A 333 -37.48 4.86 -9.46
N LYS A 334 -38.11 5.92 -8.97
CA LYS A 334 -38.31 7.17 -9.72
C LYS A 334 -36.99 7.90 -10.01
N LEU A 335 -36.05 7.90 -9.06
CA LEU A 335 -34.74 8.54 -9.26
C LEU A 335 -33.91 7.81 -10.32
N PHE A 336 -34.11 6.50 -10.47
CA PHE A 336 -33.40 5.66 -11.44
C PHE A 336 -34.18 5.42 -12.74
N ASP A 337 -35.30 6.12 -12.97
CA ASP A 337 -36.14 5.97 -14.16
C ASP A 337 -35.57 6.66 -15.42
N GLY A 338 -34.36 7.23 -15.32
CA GLY A 338 -33.67 7.88 -16.42
C GLY A 338 -32.14 7.86 -16.26
N PRO A 339 -31.42 8.48 -17.21
CA PRO A 339 -29.97 8.60 -17.16
C PRO A 339 -29.49 9.29 -15.87
N LEU A 340 -28.53 8.67 -15.18
CA LEU A 340 -28.02 9.19 -13.91
C LEU A 340 -26.99 10.30 -14.13
N PRO A 341 -27.06 11.43 -13.37
CA PRO A 341 -26.08 12.52 -13.46
C PRO A 341 -24.73 12.11 -12.85
N ALA A 342 -23.65 12.80 -13.23
CA ALA A 342 -22.35 12.56 -12.60
C ALA A 342 -22.37 13.00 -11.13
N ARG A 343 -21.74 12.21 -10.24
CA ARG A 343 -21.51 12.64 -8.86
C ARG A 343 -20.41 13.69 -8.84
N GLU A 344 -20.57 14.69 -7.98
CA GLU A 344 -19.52 15.68 -7.76
C GLU A 344 -18.29 15.02 -7.14
N ILE A 345 -17.23 14.93 -7.95
CA ILE A 345 -15.93 14.42 -7.53
C ILE A 345 -14.87 15.37 -8.08
N THR A 346 -13.95 15.72 -7.20
CA THR A 346 -12.72 16.43 -7.55
C THR A 346 -11.58 15.59 -7.03
N TYR A 347 -10.74 15.11 -7.94
CA TYR A 347 -9.52 14.44 -7.56
C TYR A 347 -8.49 15.49 -7.14
N GLU A 348 -7.76 15.19 -6.06
CA GLU A 348 -6.69 16.04 -5.55
C GLU A 348 -5.35 15.32 -5.69
N THR A 349 -4.32 16.08 -6.04
CA THR A 349 -2.96 15.56 -6.17
C THR A 349 -2.49 14.99 -4.84
N ARG A 350 -1.97 13.76 -4.86
CA ARG A 350 -1.55 12.91 -3.73
C ARG A 350 -2.70 12.26 -2.94
N TYR A 351 -3.95 12.44 -3.37
CA TYR A 351 -5.13 11.88 -2.71
C TYR A 351 -6.08 11.18 -3.70
N MET A 352 -5.63 10.91 -4.93
CA MET A 352 -6.53 10.36 -5.96
C MET A 352 -7.05 8.97 -5.61
N GLY A 353 -6.22 8.13 -5.00
CA GLY A 353 -6.59 6.79 -4.55
C GLY A 353 -7.46 6.76 -3.28
N ALA A 354 -7.62 7.88 -2.58
CA ALA A 354 -8.39 7.99 -1.34
C ALA A 354 -9.82 8.50 -1.54
N VAL A 355 -10.19 8.84 -2.78
CA VAL A 355 -11.53 9.36 -3.10
C VAL A 355 -12.59 8.28 -2.86
N LEU A 356 -13.59 8.61 -2.02
CA LEU A 356 -14.70 7.72 -1.74
C LEU A 356 -15.74 7.75 -2.87
N LEU A 357 -16.23 6.57 -3.25
CA LEU A 357 -17.22 6.36 -4.31
C LEU A 357 -18.48 5.63 -3.76
N PRO A 358 -19.19 6.19 -2.76
CA PRO A 358 -20.29 5.49 -2.09
C PRO A 358 -21.47 5.20 -3.03
N GLU A 359 -21.63 5.97 -4.11
CA GLU A 359 -22.68 5.74 -5.11
C GLU A 359 -22.58 4.38 -5.79
N LEU A 360 -21.39 3.80 -5.86
CA LEU A 360 -21.21 2.46 -6.41
C LEU A 360 -21.96 1.41 -5.60
N ASN A 361 -22.01 1.56 -4.27
CA ASN A 361 -22.76 0.65 -3.42
C ASN A 361 -24.27 0.80 -3.63
N TRP A 362 -24.77 2.04 -3.64
CA TRP A 362 -26.20 2.30 -3.86
C TRP A 362 -26.70 1.75 -5.20
N ILE A 363 -25.92 1.94 -6.27
CA ILE A 363 -26.25 1.38 -7.59
C ILE A 363 -26.32 -0.15 -7.57
N ARG A 364 -25.36 -0.80 -6.90
CA ARG A 364 -25.32 -2.27 -6.79
C ARG A 364 -26.52 -2.81 -6.04
N GLU A 365 -26.84 -2.24 -4.88
CA GLU A 365 -27.99 -2.67 -4.08
C GLU A 365 -29.30 -2.43 -4.82
N PHE A 366 -29.43 -1.29 -5.50
CA PHE A 366 -30.60 -1.01 -6.33
C PHE A 366 -30.79 -2.05 -7.44
N CYS A 367 -29.73 -2.43 -8.15
CA CYS A 367 -29.80 -3.50 -9.17
C CYS A 367 -30.18 -4.86 -8.58
N ARG A 368 -29.84 -5.15 -7.31
CA ARG A 368 -30.33 -6.37 -6.63
C ARG A 368 -31.83 -6.31 -6.38
N TRP A 369 -32.34 -5.18 -5.91
CA TRP A 369 -33.77 -5.02 -5.63
C TRP A 369 -34.61 -5.04 -6.92
N GLU A 370 -34.10 -4.48 -8.02
CA GLU A 370 -34.76 -4.58 -9.32
C GLU A 370 -34.81 -6.03 -9.85
N LEU A 371 -33.84 -6.90 -9.48
CA LEU A 371 -33.92 -8.32 -9.86
C LEU A 371 -35.08 -9.01 -9.14
N TRP A 372 -35.32 -8.67 -7.89
CA TRP A 372 -36.52 -9.10 -7.17
C TRP A 372 -37.81 -8.58 -7.83
N ARG A 373 -37.83 -7.31 -8.29
CA ARG A 373 -38.97 -6.76 -9.06
C ARG A 373 -39.27 -7.60 -10.30
N ILE A 374 -38.23 -7.97 -11.06
CA ILE A 374 -38.38 -8.80 -12.26
C ILE A 374 -38.95 -10.18 -11.92
N ARG A 375 -38.44 -10.83 -10.88
CA ARG A 375 -38.92 -12.15 -10.46
C ARG A 375 -40.41 -12.14 -10.12
N PHE A 376 -40.83 -11.22 -9.26
CA PHE A 376 -42.23 -11.07 -8.87
C PHE A 376 -43.14 -10.69 -10.04
N ALA A 377 -42.68 -9.82 -10.94
CA ALA A 377 -43.42 -9.47 -12.13
C ALA A 377 -43.56 -10.66 -13.10
N ALA A 378 -42.51 -11.47 -13.27
CA ALA A 378 -42.53 -12.66 -14.11
C ALA A 378 -43.51 -13.73 -13.58
N GLU A 379 -43.54 -13.96 -12.26
CA GLU A 379 -44.51 -14.86 -11.61
C GLU A 379 -45.96 -14.44 -11.86
N ARG A 380 -46.22 -13.12 -11.86
CA ARG A 380 -47.54 -12.52 -12.14
C ARG A 380 -47.85 -12.36 -13.64
N LYS A 381 -46.93 -12.74 -14.53
CA LYS A 381 -47.00 -12.49 -15.97
C LYS A 381 -47.15 -11.01 -16.35
N ASP A 382 -46.63 -10.11 -15.52
CA ASP A 382 -46.63 -8.66 -15.72
C ASP A 382 -45.36 -8.23 -16.49
N LEU A 383 -45.39 -8.41 -17.81
CA LEU A 383 -44.27 -8.04 -18.68
C LEU A 383 -43.91 -6.54 -18.57
N PRO A 384 -44.85 -5.57 -18.64
CA PRO A 384 -44.52 -4.15 -18.56
C PRO A 384 -43.66 -3.80 -17.35
N ARG A 385 -44.05 -4.26 -16.16
CA ARG A 385 -43.33 -3.97 -14.91
C ARG A 385 -41.93 -4.58 -14.87
N ALA A 386 -41.77 -5.78 -15.43
CA ALA A 386 -40.45 -6.41 -15.55
C ALA A 386 -39.53 -5.69 -16.52
N ILE A 387 -40.07 -5.18 -17.64
CA ILE A 387 -39.30 -4.41 -18.62
C ILE A 387 -38.87 -3.06 -18.03
N GLU A 388 -39.73 -2.39 -17.27
CA GLU A 388 -39.36 -1.17 -16.55
C GLU A 388 -38.20 -1.40 -15.57
N ALA A 389 -38.25 -2.49 -14.80
CA ALA A 389 -37.17 -2.87 -13.88
C ALA A 389 -35.84 -3.12 -14.61
N LEU A 390 -35.86 -3.88 -15.71
CA LEU A 390 -34.68 -4.08 -16.55
C LEU A 390 -34.14 -2.77 -17.15
N LYS A 391 -35.02 -1.85 -17.53
CA LYS A 391 -34.65 -0.55 -18.09
C LYS A 391 -33.94 0.31 -17.04
N ARG A 392 -34.39 0.29 -15.78
CA ARG A 392 -33.69 0.98 -14.68
C ARG A 392 -32.31 0.38 -14.40
N MET A 393 -32.16 -0.94 -14.45
CA MET A 393 -30.83 -1.58 -14.41
C MET A 393 -29.93 -1.17 -15.59
N GLU A 394 -30.51 -1.00 -16.78
CA GLU A 394 -29.77 -0.53 -17.96
C GLU A 394 -29.26 0.91 -17.75
N PHE A 395 -30.06 1.81 -17.18
CA PHE A 395 -29.60 3.16 -16.83
C PHE A 395 -28.47 3.16 -15.79
N ALA A 396 -28.57 2.30 -14.78
CA ALA A 396 -27.51 2.10 -13.79
C ALA A 396 -26.21 1.57 -14.43
N SER A 397 -26.32 0.61 -15.34
CA SER A 397 -25.17 0.07 -16.06
C SER A 397 -24.56 1.08 -17.03
N ASP A 398 -25.38 1.78 -17.80
CA ASP A 398 -24.95 2.84 -18.70
C ASP A 398 -24.24 3.96 -17.94
N TYR A 399 -24.69 4.31 -16.74
CA TYR A 399 -23.96 5.24 -15.88
C TYR A 399 -22.55 4.73 -15.56
N LEU A 400 -22.39 3.45 -15.23
CA LEU A 400 -21.09 2.86 -14.86
C LEU A 400 -20.16 2.63 -16.06
N VAL A 401 -20.70 2.33 -17.24
CA VAL A 401 -19.94 2.17 -18.48
C VAL A 401 -19.49 3.52 -19.04
N ASN A 402 -20.36 4.52 -19.00
CA ASN A 402 -20.05 5.88 -19.48
C ASN A 402 -19.37 6.74 -18.39
N LYS A 403 -19.28 6.22 -17.17
CA LYS A 403 -18.34 6.70 -16.15
C LYS A 403 -16.97 6.13 -16.50
N PRO A 404 -15.95 6.98 -16.65
CA PRO A 404 -14.57 6.56 -16.57
C PRO A 404 -14.35 5.67 -15.35
N SER A 405 -14.19 4.38 -15.60
CA SER A 405 -14.33 3.40 -14.54
C SER A 405 -12.96 3.12 -13.95
N SER A 406 -12.75 3.50 -12.69
CA SER A 406 -11.76 2.79 -11.87
C SER A 406 -12.11 1.31 -11.84
N LEU A 407 -11.16 0.45 -11.47
CA LEU A 407 -11.36 -0.98 -11.37
C LEU A 407 -12.56 -1.30 -10.46
N ILE A 408 -12.70 -0.62 -9.32
CA ILE A 408 -13.84 -0.83 -8.43
C ILE A 408 -15.19 -0.50 -9.09
N ALA A 409 -15.26 0.55 -9.91
CA ALA A 409 -16.47 0.90 -10.65
C ALA A 409 -16.78 -0.15 -11.73
N ALA A 410 -15.77 -0.64 -12.44
CA ALA A 410 -15.94 -1.70 -13.44
C ALA A 410 -16.38 -3.03 -12.80
N LEU A 411 -15.86 -3.37 -11.62
CA LEU A 411 -16.29 -4.55 -10.86
C LEU A 411 -17.76 -4.45 -10.41
N VAL A 412 -18.19 -3.27 -9.97
CA VAL A 412 -19.59 -3.00 -9.63
C VAL A 412 -20.47 -3.13 -10.87
N MET A 413 -20.04 -2.59 -12.02
CA MET A 413 -20.75 -2.74 -13.29
C MET A 413 -20.93 -4.21 -13.69
N ILE A 414 -19.86 -5.01 -13.63
CA ILE A 414 -19.93 -6.46 -13.89
C ILE A 414 -20.96 -7.14 -12.97
N GLY A 415 -21.01 -6.73 -11.69
CA GLY A 415 -22.03 -7.18 -10.75
C GLY A 415 -23.45 -6.80 -11.16
N CYS A 416 -23.69 -5.53 -11.52
CA CYS A 416 -25.00 -5.05 -11.99
C CYS A 416 -25.43 -5.76 -13.28
N GLU A 417 -24.53 -5.95 -14.22
CA GLU A 417 -24.79 -6.67 -15.48
C GLU A 417 -25.10 -8.13 -15.24
N ARG A 418 -24.50 -8.77 -14.24
CA ARG A 418 -24.88 -10.11 -13.81
C ARG A 418 -26.32 -10.17 -13.33
N TYR A 419 -26.76 -9.22 -12.50
CA TYR A 419 -28.17 -9.16 -12.07
C TYR A 419 -29.10 -8.92 -13.26
N ARG A 420 -28.71 -8.05 -14.19
CA ARG A 420 -29.46 -7.80 -15.42
C ARG A 420 -29.60 -9.06 -16.28
N MET A 421 -28.52 -9.82 -16.48
CA MET A 421 -28.56 -11.08 -17.24
C MET A 421 -29.45 -12.12 -16.56
N GLN A 422 -29.39 -12.24 -15.23
CA GLN A 422 -30.29 -13.12 -14.48
C GLN A 422 -31.76 -12.70 -14.62
N GLY A 423 -32.05 -11.40 -14.62
CA GLY A 423 -33.39 -10.89 -14.88
C GLY A 423 -33.89 -11.25 -16.28
N MET A 424 -33.02 -11.15 -17.29
CA MET A 424 -33.35 -11.57 -18.66
C MET A 424 -33.60 -13.08 -18.75
N GLU A 425 -32.83 -13.90 -18.04
CA GLU A 425 -33.01 -15.36 -17.97
C GLU A 425 -34.36 -15.75 -17.35
N VAL A 426 -34.76 -15.09 -16.26
CA VAL A 426 -36.08 -15.27 -15.63
C VAL A 426 -37.21 -14.95 -16.61
N LEU A 427 -37.05 -13.87 -17.39
CA LEU A 427 -38.06 -13.46 -18.35
C LEU A 427 -38.12 -14.36 -19.58
N LEU A 428 -36.98 -14.83 -20.08
CA LEU A 428 -36.93 -15.86 -21.13
C LEU A 428 -37.65 -17.13 -20.69
N SER A 429 -37.37 -17.59 -19.47
CA SER A 429 -37.93 -18.83 -18.91
C SER A 429 -39.45 -18.74 -18.64
N SER A 430 -39.97 -17.56 -18.34
CA SER A 430 -41.42 -17.36 -18.13
C SER A 430 -42.24 -17.36 -19.42
N GLY A 431 -41.60 -17.25 -20.59
CA GLY A 431 -42.25 -17.26 -21.90
C GLY A 431 -43.09 -16.02 -22.22
N ILE A 432 -43.12 -15.01 -21.35
CA ILE A 432 -43.98 -13.82 -21.50
C ILE A 432 -43.38 -12.76 -22.43
N VAL A 433 -42.08 -12.81 -22.71
CA VAL A 433 -41.38 -11.78 -23.50
C VAL A 433 -41.78 -11.85 -24.97
N THR A 434 -41.96 -10.70 -25.63
CA THR A 434 -42.33 -10.62 -27.04
C THR A 434 -41.10 -10.65 -27.97
N GLU A 435 -41.30 -11.10 -29.22
CA GLU A 435 -40.22 -11.17 -30.21
C GLU A 435 -39.49 -9.83 -30.47
N PRO A 436 -40.19 -8.67 -30.56
CA PRO A 436 -39.53 -7.38 -30.74
C PRO A 436 -38.59 -7.03 -29.59
N VAL A 437 -38.97 -7.36 -28.35
CA VAL A 437 -38.15 -7.11 -27.16
C VAL A 437 -36.89 -7.98 -27.20
N LEU A 438 -37.01 -9.26 -27.57
CA LEU A 438 -35.89 -10.17 -27.73
C LEU A 438 -34.87 -9.66 -28.77
N LYS A 439 -35.33 -9.21 -29.94
CA LYS A 439 -34.47 -8.62 -30.98
C LYS A 439 -33.78 -7.34 -30.51
N GLN A 440 -34.50 -6.49 -29.75
CA GLN A 440 -33.93 -5.30 -29.15
C GLN A 440 -32.81 -5.63 -28.15
N TRP A 441 -33.03 -6.63 -27.29
CA TRP A 441 -32.03 -7.09 -26.32
C TRP A 441 -30.78 -7.64 -27.02
N GLN A 442 -30.93 -8.45 -28.06
CA GLN A 442 -29.80 -8.98 -28.82
C GLN A 442 -28.90 -7.86 -29.36
N SER A 443 -29.52 -6.83 -29.95
CA SER A 443 -28.82 -5.66 -30.50
C SER A 443 -28.14 -4.80 -29.42
N LYS A 444 -28.72 -4.73 -28.21
CA LYS A 444 -28.14 -4.01 -27.08
C LYS A 444 -26.94 -4.76 -26.49
N LEU A 445 -27.07 -6.08 -26.30
CA LEU A 445 -25.99 -6.94 -25.80
C LEU A 445 -24.76 -6.93 -26.72
N GLU A 446 -24.99 -6.98 -28.04
CA GLU A 446 -23.90 -6.91 -29.01
C GLU A 446 -23.14 -5.58 -28.92
N ARG A 447 -23.87 -4.47 -28.81
CA ARG A 447 -23.26 -3.14 -28.63
C ARG A 447 -22.51 -3.03 -27.30
N ALA A 448 -22.99 -3.66 -26.25
CA ALA A 448 -22.32 -3.69 -24.95
C ALA A 448 -21.01 -4.51 -25.00
N ASP A 449 -21.01 -5.70 -25.62
CA ASP A 449 -19.81 -6.55 -25.77
C ASP A 449 -18.68 -5.81 -26.49
N ARG A 450 -19.02 -5.05 -27.55
CA ARG A 450 -18.05 -4.26 -28.31
C ARG A 450 -17.37 -3.14 -27.50
N LYS A 451 -17.98 -2.68 -26.40
CA LYS A 451 -17.42 -1.62 -25.53
C LYS A 451 -16.44 -2.15 -24.48
N ILE A 452 -16.47 -3.45 -24.16
CA ILE A 452 -15.66 -4.05 -23.08
C ILE A 452 -14.15 -3.80 -23.24
N PRO A 453 -13.54 -3.94 -24.44
CA PRO A 453 -12.11 -3.67 -24.60
C PRO A 453 -11.74 -2.22 -24.28
N GLN A 454 -12.56 -1.25 -24.70
CA GLN A 454 -12.33 0.16 -24.40
C GLN A 454 -12.49 0.44 -22.91
N LEU A 455 -13.50 -0.15 -22.27
CA LEU A 455 -13.70 -0.04 -20.83
C LEU A 455 -12.50 -0.58 -20.04
N ASN A 456 -11.95 -1.73 -20.43
CA ASN A 456 -10.74 -2.31 -19.83
C ASN A 456 -9.54 -1.36 -19.98
N PHE A 457 -9.36 -0.76 -21.15
CA PHE A 457 -8.30 0.23 -21.41
C PHE A 457 -8.48 1.52 -20.58
N ASP A 458 -9.71 2.00 -20.44
CA ASP A 458 -10.04 3.17 -19.63
C ASP A 458 -9.84 2.91 -18.12
N CYS A 459 -10.10 1.67 -17.67
CA CYS A 459 -9.75 1.24 -16.32
C CYS A 459 -8.24 1.28 -16.10
N LEU A 460 -7.47 0.65 -16.99
CA LEU A 460 -6.01 0.63 -16.88
C LEU A 460 -5.40 2.03 -16.75
N TYR A 461 -5.92 2.99 -17.51
CA TYR A 461 -5.51 4.38 -17.41
C TYR A 461 -5.74 4.94 -15.99
N LEU A 462 -6.95 4.78 -15.44
CA LEU A 462 -7.28 5.31 -14.12
C LEU A 462 -6.46 4.65 -13.01
N GLU A 463 -6.29 3.33 -13.09
CA GLU A 463 -5.44 2.58 -12.17
C GLU A 463 -3.99 3.06 -12.23
N ALA A 464 -3.44 3.25 -13.44
CA ALA A 464 -2.08 3.76 -13.62
C ALA A 464 -1.90 5.16 -13.01
N ALA A 465 -2.86 6.07 -13.24
CA ALA A 465 -2.82 7.43 -12.71
C ALA A 465 -2.94 7.45 -11.18
N MET A 466 -3.88 6.69 -10.61
CA MET A 466 -4.06 6.57 -9.15
C MET A 466 -2.85 5.93 -8.47
N MET A 467 -2.22 4.93 -9.10
CA MET A 467 -1.02 4.29 -8.58
C MET A 467 0.20 5.22 -8.59
N GLU A 468 0.40 5.98 -9.66
CA GLU A 468 1.44 7.01 -9.71
C GLU A 468 1.22 8.06 -8.61
N ASP A 469 0.00 8.56 -8.48
CA ASP A 469 -0.37 9.52 -7.44
C ASP A 469 -0.14 8.97 -6.03
N THR A 470 -0.43 7.68 -5.82
CA THR A 470 -0.17 6.97 -4.58
C THR A 470 1.33 6.88 -4.29
N CYS A 471 2.16 6.54 -5.28
CA CYS A 471 3.62 6.55 -5.13
C CYS A 471 4.13 7.94 -4.74
N GLN A 472 3.61 9.00 -5.36
CA GLN A 472 3.95 10.38 -5.02
C GLN A 472 3.50 10.76 -3.61
N SER A 473 2.28 10.36 -3.23
CA SER A 473 1.73 10.61 -1.91
C SER A 473 2.59 9.98 -0.84
N ILE A 474 2.94 8.70 -0.97
CA ILE A 474 3.81 7.99 -0.01
C ILE A 474 5.19 8.64 0.06
N ALA A 475 5.79 8.99 -1.10
CA ALA A 475 7.07 9.70 -1.12
C ALA A 475 7.02 11.04 -0.37
N HIS A 476 5.89 11.75 -0.42
CA HIS A 476 5.71 13.06 0.19
C HIS A 476 5.10 13.02 1.61
N GLY A 477 4.94 11.83 2.19
CA GLY A 477 4.41 11.69 3.54
C GLY A 477 2.89 11.87 3.62
N GLY A 478 2.18 11.47 2.57
CA GLY A 478 0.72 11.53 2.52
C GLY A 478 0.05 10.55 3.49
N ASP A 479 -1.17 10.92 3.88
CA ASP A 479 -1.98 10.16 4.84
C ASP A 479 -2.67 9.00 4.14
N PHE A 480 -2.20 7.80 4.43
CA PHE A 480 -2.93 6.58 4.09
C PHE A 480 -3.52 6.00 5.37
N TYR A 481 -4.85 5.85 5.40
CA TYR A 481 -5.59 5.25 6.52
C TYR A 481 -5.43 5.98 7.87
N GLY A 482 -5.24 7.30 7.86
CA GLY A 482 -5.18 8.12 9.08
C GLY A 482 -3.85 8.05 9.83
N ALA A 483 -2.79 7.53 9.21
CA ALA A 483 -1.42 7.61 9.72
C ALA A 483 -0.62 8.65 8.91
N HIS A 484 -0.06 9.65 9.59
CA HIS A 484 0.89 10.60 9.01
C HIS A 484 2.21 9.86 8.72
N ASN A 485 2.58 9.77 7.44
CA ASN A 485 3.84 9.16 7.03
C ASN A 485 4.95 10.21 6.93
N PRO A 486 6.20 9.91 7.30
CA PRO A 486 7.31 10.82 7.02
C PRO A 486 7.53 10.93 5.52
N SER A 487 7.83 12.14 5.04
CA SER A 487 8.21 12.33 3.64
C SER A 487 9.60 11.75 3.37
N ILE A 488 9.65 10.63 2.66
CA ILE A 488 10.88 10.02 2.15
C ILE A 488 11.57 10.98 1.16
N TYR A 489 10.80 11.72 0.36
CA TYR A 489 11.30 12.71 -0.58
C TYR A 489 12.14 13.79 0.13
N LYS A 490 11.71 14.26 1.29
CA LYS A 490 12.47 15.22 2.11
C LYS A 490 13.81 14.65 2.58
N LEU A 491 13.85 13.37 2.91
CA LEU A 491 15.05 12.64 3.34
C LEU A 491 15.96 12.17 2.18
N ARG A 492 15.61 12.45 0.91
CA ARG A 492 16.30 11.90 -0.27
C ARG A 492 17.81 12.18 -0.31
N TRP A 493 18.25 13.29 0.26
CA TRP A 493 19.65 13.68 0.31
C TRP A 493 20.40 13.07 1.50
N LEU A 494 19.70 12.75 2.59
CA LEU A 494 20.30 12.16 3.79
C LEU A 494 20.38 10.63 3.67
N TYR A 495 19.42 10.02 2.98
CA TYR A 495 19.38 8.57 2.77
C TYR A 495 19.03 8.18 1.32
N PRO A 496 19.95 8.42 0.36
CA PRO A 496 19.74 8.10 -1.05
C PRO A 496 19.39 6.63 -1.37
N PRO A 497 19.89 5.60 -0.65
CA PRO A 497 19.50 4.21 -0.91
C PRO A 497 17.99 3.98 -0.84
N MET A 498 17.30 4.61 0.11
CA MET A 498 15.84 4.52 0.25
C MET A 498 15.13 5.27 -0.87
N TRP A 499 15.62 6.45 -1.24
CA TRP A 499 15.04 7.20 -2.35
C TRP A 499 15.20 6.48 -3.68
N TYR A 500 16.37 5.87 -3.93
CA TYR A 500 16.59 4.99 -5.08
C TYR A 500 15.58 3.85 -5.12
N TYR A 501 15.37 3.18 -3.98
CA TYR A 501 14.39 2.10 -3.86
C TYR A 501 12.97 2.56 -4.24
N CYS A 502 12.49 3.67 -3.68
CA CYS A 502 11.18 4.23 -4.02
C CYS A 502 11.07 4.63 -5.50
N ALA A 503 12.10 5.28 -6.06
CA ALA A 503 12.12 5.66 -7.46
C ALA A 503 12.11 4.43 -8.39
N LYS A 504 12.82 3.37 -8.01
CA LYS A 504 12.87 2.09 -8.75
C LYS A 504 11.52 1.37 -8.73
N ASP A 505 10.87 1.29 -7.57
CA ASP A 505 9.54 0.68 -7.46
C ASP A 505 8.52 1.46 -8.29
N ARG A 506 8.50 2.80 -8.17
CA ARG A 506 7.67 3.68 -9.01
C ARG A 506 7.92 3.44 -10.51
N TYR A 507 9.18 3.46 -10.94
CA TYR A 507 9.54 3.23 -12.35
C TYR A 507 9.06 1.86 -12.86
N ASN A 508 9.31 0.80 -12.09
CA ASN A 508 8.91 -0.56 -12.49
C ASN A 508 7.38 -0.70 -12.54
N LEU A 509 6.68 -0.14 -11.56
CA LEU A 509 5.21 -0.15 -11.50
C LEU A 509 4.60 0.47 -12.75
N LEU A 510 5.04 1.69 -13.11
CA LEU A 510 4.53 2.41 -14.29
C LEU A 510 4.71 1.59 -15.57
N ARG A 511 5.83 0.92 -15.74
CA ARG A 511 6.08 0.09 -16.93
C ARG A 511 5.11 -1.08 -17.09
N HIS A 512 4.54 -1.60 -16.00
CA HIS A 512 3.53 -2.66 -16.11
C HIS A 512 2.21 -2.19 -16.72
N PHE A 513 1.92 -0.90 -16.64
CA PHE A 513 0.71 -0.31 -17.24
C PHE A 513 0.85 0.00 -18.73
N GLN A 514 2.02 -0.23 -19.33
CA GLN A 514 2.27 -0.02 -20.76
C GLN A 514 1.71 -1.19 -21.61
N VAL A 515 0.43 -1.49 -21.41
CA VAL A 515 -0.31 -2.59 -22.05
C VAL A 515 -1.71 -2.12 -22.45
N ARG A 516 -2.44 -2.92 -23.24
CA ARG A 516 -3.81 -2.55 -23.66
C ARG A 516 -4.91 -3.18 -22.81
N ARG A 517 -4.61 -4.25 -22.08
CA ARG A 517 -5.57 -4.97 -21.23
C ARG A 517 -4.87 -5.57 -20.01
N PHE A 518 -5.62 -5.75 -18.92
CA PHE A 518 -5.07 -6.30 -17.69
C PHE A 518 -4.36 -7.64 -17.89
N GLY A 519 -4.86 -8.53 -18.77
CA GLY A 519 -4.23 -9.84 -19.01
C GLY A 519 -2.90 -9.81 -19.78
N GLU A 520 -2.45 -8.64 -20.24
CA GLU A 520 -1.12 -8.45 -20.83
C GLU A 520 -0.09 -7.95 -19.81
N MET A 521 -0.54 -7.55 -18.61
CA MET A 521 0.38 -7.11 -17.57
C MET A 521 1.27 -8.30 -17.17
N PRO A 522 2.59 -8.12 -17.12
CA PRO A 522 3.51 -9.19 -16.79
C PRO A 522 3.26 -9.69 -15.36
N ASP A 523 3.41 -11.00 -15.14
CA ASP A 523 3.25 -11.62 -13.82
C ASP A 523 4.30 -11.06 -12.85
N VAL A 524 3.83 -10.28 -11.88
CA VAL A 524 4.65 -9.73 -10.81
C VAL A 524 4.60 -10.69 -9.64
N LYS A 525 5.41 -11.75 -9.70
CA LYS A 525 5.68 -12.59 -8.53
C LYS A 525 6.42 -11.77 -7.47
N HIS A 526 5.69 -11.14 -6.56
CA HIS A 526 6.11 -10.60 -5.25
C HIS A 526 7.40 -9.74 -5.20
N LYS A 527 7.68 -8.92 -6.22
CA LYS A 527 8.99 -8.22 -6.32
C LYS A 527 9.02 -6.74 -5.93
N TYR A 528 7.89 -6.09 -5.65
CA TYR A 528 7.86 -4.65 -5.40
C TYR A 528 7.12 -4.34 -4.10
N GLY A 529 7.60 -3.32 -3.39
CA GLY A 529 7.10 -2.99 -2.07
C GLY A 529 5.95 -1.97 -2.05
N LEU A 530 5.83 -1.16 -3.09
CA LEU A 530 4.80 -0.15 -3.22
C LEU A 530 4.02 -0.37 -4.52
N PRO A 531 2.69 -0.55 -4.52
CA PRO A 531 1.85 -1.35 -3.65
C PRO A 531 1.91 -2.83 -4.06
N ALA A 532 2.42 -3.68 -3.17
CA ALA A 532 2.59 -5.13 -3.37
C ALA A 532 1.27 -5.92 -3.57
N ASP A 533 0.12 -5.25 -3.51
CA ASP A 533 -1.23 -5.84 -3.53
C ASP A 533 -1.96 -5.67 -4.88
N TYR A 534 -1.25 -5.40 -5.98
CA TYR A 534 -1.80 -5.54 -7.35
C TYR A 534 -1.60 -6.90 -8.05
N PRO A 535 -1.57 -8.09 -7.39
CA PRO A 535 -1.52 -9.36 -8.11
C PRO A 535 -2.95 -9.79 -8.47
N LEU A 536 -3.60 -9.06 -9.39
CA LEU A 536 -4.90 -9.48 -9.92
C LEU A 536 -5.02 -9.24 -11.43
N SER A 537 -3.92 -9.08 -12.19
CA SER A 537 -4.00 -8.84 -13.65
C SER A 537 -4.84 -9.90 -14.37
N ASP A 538 -4.49 -11.18 -14.18
CA ASP A 538 -5.23 -12.29 -14.77
C ASP A 538 -6.63 -12.44 -14.19
N GLN A 539 -6.78 -12.30 -12.86
CA GLN A 539 -8.09 -12.42 -12.22
C GLN A 539 -9.04 -11.29 -12.64
N THR A 540 -8.51 -10.09 -12.87
CA THR A 540 -9.25 -8.93 -13.36
C THR A 540 -9.62 -9.12 -14.81
N GLN A 541 -8.69 -9.57 -15.65
CA GLN A 541 -8.97 -9.91 -17.04
C GLN A 541 -10.08 -10.96 -17.15
N GLN A 542 -10.01 -12.03 -16.36
CA GLN A 542 -11.04 -13.07 -16.34
C GLN A 542 -12.43 -12.51 -16.01
N LYS A 543 -12.55 -11.45 -15.21
CA LYS A 543 -13.86 -10.82 -14.93
C LYS A 543 -14.42 -10.10 -16.14
N PHE A 544 -13.59 -9.40 -16.92
CA PHE A 544 -14.01 -8.82 -18.20
C PHE A 544 -14.35 -9.90 -19.24
N ASP A 545 -13.54 -10.94 -19.34
CA ASP A 545 -13.78 -12.06 -20.26
C ASP A 545 -15.09 -12.78 -19.91
N ARG A 546 -15.37 -12.97 -18.62
CA ARG A 546 -16.65 -13.52 -18.14
C ARG A 546 -17.83 -12.62 -18.53
N LEU A 547 -17.70 -11.30 -18.43
CA LEU A 547 -18.77 -10.39 -18.86
C LEU A 547 -19.06 -10.53 -20.36
N SER A 548 -18.02 -10.53 -21.20
CA SER A 548 -18.16 -10.79 -22.64
C SER A 548 -18.82 -12.14 -22.91
N ALA A 549 -18.38 -13.20 -22.22
CA ALA A 549 -18.99 -14.52 -22.35
C ALA A 549 -20.48 -14.50 -21.95
N MET A 550 -20.84 -13.81 -20.88
CA MET A 550 -22.23 -13.67 -20.43
C MET A 550 -23.11 -12.98 -21.49
N TYR A 551 -22.62 -11.91 -22.13
CA TYR A 551 -23.34 -11.26 -23.23
C TYR A 551 -23.55 -12.17 -24.43
N ARG A 552 -22.52 -12.91 -24.84
CA ARG A 552 -22.61 -13.85 -25.96
C ARG A 552 -23.54 -15.01 -25.66
N THR A 553 -23.46 -15.58 -24.45
CA THR A 553 -24.37 -16.64 -23.99
C THR A 553 -25.81 -16.16 -23.98
N MET A 554 -26.09 -14.98 -23.42
CA MET A 554 -27.46 -14.45 -23.40
C MET A 554 -27.98 -14.18 -24.82
N ARG A 555 -27.15 -13.67 -25.74
CA ARG A 555 -27.52 -13.53 -27.16
C ARG A 555 -27.84 -14.87 -27.80
N ALA A 556 -27.06 -15.91 -27.53
CA ALA A 556 -27.33 -17.26 -28.01
C ALA A 556 -28.66 -17.79 -27.46
N LEU A 557 -28.93 -17.65 -26.16
CA LEU A 557 -30.20 -18.05 -25.53
C LEU A 557 -31.41 -17.32 -26.16
N ILE A 558 -31.27 -16.02 -26.42
CA ILE A 558 -32.28 -15.26 -27.14
C ILE A 558 -32.48 -15.81 -28.57
N GLY A 559 -31.40 -16.11 -29.28
CA GLY A 559 -31.44 -16.71 -30.62
C GLY A 559 -32.16 -18.08 -30.65
N VAL A 560 -31.86 -18.94 -29.67
CA VAL A 560 -32.54 -20.24 -29.46
C VAL A 560 -34.04 -20.04 -29.29
N GLU A 561 -34.45 -19.10 -28.44
CA GLU A 561 -35.86 -18.82 -28.15
C GLU A 561 -36.59 -18.23 -29.36
N LEU A 562 -35.94 -17.34 -30.13
CA LEU A 562 -36.48 -16.80 -31.38
C LEU A 562 -36.69 -17.91 -32.43
N GLU A 563 -35.72 -18.81 -32.58
CA GLU A 563 -35.80 -19.91 -33.54
C GLU A 563 -36.88 -20.93 -33.15
N LYS A 564 -37.03 -21.22 -31.86
CA LYS A 564 -38.14 -22.03 -31.35
C LYS A 564 -39.49 -21.44 -31.70
N ARG A 565 -39.66 -20.12 -31.56
CA ARG A 565 -40.93 -19.45 -31.92
C ARG A 565 -41.22 -19.53 -33.41
N ARG A 566 -40.18 -19.53 -34.25
CA ARG A 566 -40.29 -19.64 -35.71
C ARG A 566 -40.62 -21.06 -36.17
N THR A 567 -39.99 -22.07 -35.58
CA THR A 567 -40.03 -23.47 -36.08
C THR A 567 -40.88 -24.41 -35.23
N GLY A 568 -41.29 -23.98 -34.04
CA GLY A 568 -42.00 -24.78 -33.04
C GLY A 568 -41.10 -25.72 -32.22
N LYS A 569 -39.79 -25.80 -32.50
CA LYS A 569 -38.83 -26.66 -31.79
C LYS A 569 -37.54 -25.93 -31.50
N TYR A 570 -36.86 -26.31 -30.41
CA TYR A 570 -35.52 -25.79 -30.15
C TYR A 570 -34.54 -26.31 -31.22
N PRO A 571 -33.64 -25.45 -31.75
CA PRO A 571 -32.68 -25.86 -32.76
C PRO A 571 -31.60 -26.79 -32.19
N ASP A 572 -31.23 -27.82 -32.94
CA ASP A 572 -30.09 -28.69 -32.60
C ASP A 572 -28.74 -27.94 -32.76
N THR A 573 -28.69 -26.95 -33.65
CA THR A 573 -27.53 -26.07 -33.89
C THR A 573 -27.97 -24.64 -34.19
N LEU A 574 -27.31 -23.65 -33.58
CA LEU A 574 -27.45 -22.23 -33.97
C LEU A 574 -26.38 -21.85 -35.01
N ALA A 575 -26.79 -21.21 -36.10
CA ALA A 575 -25.84 -20.64 -37.05
C ALA A 575 -25.17 -19.39 -36.44
N ASN A 576 -23.88 -19.50 -36.08
CA ASN A 576 -22.99 -18.47 -35.53
C ASN A 576 -23.60 -17.56 -34.42
N PRO A 577 -23.40 -17.90 -33.12
CA PRO A 577 -23.95 -17.15 -31.98
C PRO A 577 -23.34 -15.75 -31.75
#